data_AF-A0A2E0G8M6-F1
#
_entry.id   AF-A0A2E0G8M6-F1
#
_cell.length_a   1.000
_cell.length_b   1.000
_cell.length_c   1.000
_cell.angle_alpha   90.00
_cell.angle_beta   90.00
_cell.angle_gamma   90.00
#
_symmetry.space_group_name_H-M   'P 1'
#
loop_
_entity.id
_entity.type
_entity.pdbx_description
1 polymer ?
#
loop_
_entity_poly.entity_id
_entity_poly.type
_entity_poly.pdbx_seq_one_letter_code
_entity_poly.pdbx_strand_id
1 'polypeptide(L)' 'MNNFIGNKVSKAWSENSHINRETYDDLYAESIKSPEIFWGKHGQRIDWIKPYTKVKNTSYKKNNI' A
#
# COMPACT_ATOMS: atom_id res chain seq x y z
N MET A 1 14.56 18.70 15.68
CA MET A 1 13.34 19.00 14.88
C MET A 1 13.69 18.79 13.41
N ASN A 2 12.95 17.90 12.73
CA ASN A 2 13.12 17.35 11.37
C ASN A 2 14.19 17.96 10.44
N ASN A 3 15.31 17.25 10.28
CA ASN A 3 16.28 17.43 9.19
C ASN A 3 15.84 16.59 7.97
N PHE A 4 14.87 17.07 7.21
CA PHE A 4 14.53 16.46 5.91
C PHE A 4 15.58 16.91 4.89
N ILE A 5 16.39 15.99 4.38
CA ILE A 5 17.54 16.28 3.48
C ILE A 5 17.09 16.47 2.00
N GLY A 6 15.78 16.40 1.72
CA GLY A 6 15.21 16.52 0.37
C GLY A 6 14.37 17.78 0.14
N ASN A 7 14.01 18.02 -1.13
CA ASN A 7 13.06 19.06 -1.50
C ASN A 7 11.72 18.83 -0.78
N LYS A 8 11.18 19.88 -0.17
CA LYS A 8 9.85 19.83 0.44
C LYS A 8 8.77 19.74 -0.64
N VAL A 9 7.73 18.96 -0.38
CA VAL A 9 6.54 18.91 -1.23
C VAL A 9 5.89 20.31 -1.23
N SER A 10 5.50 20.80 -2.40
CA SER A 10 4.83 22.10 -2.51
C SER A 10 3.49 22.07 -1.77
N LYS A 11 3.04 23.23 -1.29
CA LYS A 11 1.75 23.35 -0.60
C LYS A 11 0.59 22.87 -1.47
N ALA A 12 0.57 23.29 -2.73
CA ALA A 12 -0.46 22.87 -3.69
C ALA A 12 -0.50 21.35 -3.87
N TRP A 13 0.64 20.67 -3.87
CA TRP A 13 0.65 19.21 -3.97
C TRP A 13 0.23 18.53 -2.68
N SER A 14 0.67 19.04 -1.53
CA SER A 14 0.31 18.47 -0.23
C SER A 14 -1.19 18.62 0.10
N GLU A 15 -1.85 19.68 -0.39
CA GLU A 15 -3.28 19.90 -0.15
C GLU A 15 -4.17 19.04 -1.06
N ASN A 16 -3.66 18.64 -2.23
CA ASN A 16 -4.40 17.86 -3.22
C ASN A 16 -4.02 16.37 -3.24
N SER A 17 -3.10 15.93 -2.38
CA SER A 17 -2.67 14.53 -2.34
C SER A 17 -3.69 13.64 -1.62
N HIS A 18 -3.85 12.41 -2.11
CA HIS A 18 -4.75 11.44 -1.48
C HIS A 18 -4.23 10.87 -0.16
N ILE A 19 -2.92 10.98 0.09
CA ILE A 19 -2.27 10.54 1.31
C ILE A 19 -1.19 11.55 1.71
N ASN A 20 -0.91 11.61 3.01
CA ASN A 20 0.22 12.34 3.57
C ASN A 20 1.31 11.35 4.06
N ARG A 21 2.36 11.86 4.70
CA ARG A 21 3.47 11.02 5.17
C ARG A 21 3.06 9.99 6.22
N GLU A 22 2.29 10.42 7.22
CA GLU A 22 1.81 9.55 8.31
C GLU A 22 0.93 8.43 7.75
N THR A 23 -0.05 8.79 6.91
CA THR A 23 -0.92 7.82 6.24
C THR A 23 -0.13 6.85 5.36
N TYR A 24 0.91 7.32 4.65
CA TYR A 24 1.79 6.43 3.88
C TYR A 24 2.51 5.43 4.79
N ASP A 25 3.11 5.90 5.89
CA ASP A 25 3.87 5.04 6.80
C ASP A 25 2.97 3.95 7.40
N ASP A 26 1.73 4.29 7.79
CA ASP A 26 0.73 3.35 8.30
C ASP A 26 0.29 2.33 7.24
N LEU A 27 -0.11 2.80 6.05
CA LEU A 27 -0.55 1.93 4.95
C LEU A 27 0.58 1.01 4.50
N TYR A 28 1.80 1.52 4.42
CA TYR A 28 2.97 0.72 4.07
C TYR A 28 3.22 -0.37 5.12
N ALA A 29 3.21 0.00 6.42
CA ALA A 29 3.37 -0.97 7.51
C ALA A 29 2.32 -2.08 7.46
N GLU A 30 1.04 -1.74 7.23
CA GLU A 30 -0.04 -2.71 7.07
C GLU A 30 0.16 -3.62 5.84
N SER A 31 0.55 -3.05 4.70
CA SER A 31 0.77 -3.79 3.45
C SER A 31 1.84 -4.87 3.57
N ILE A 32 2.85 -4.63 4.42
CA ILE A 32 3.95 -5.57 4.67
C ILE A 32 3.57 -6.56 5.76
N LYS A 33 3.02 -6.08 6.89
CA LYS A 33 2.71 -6.92 8.06
C LYS A 33 1.52 -7.85 7.80
N SER A 34 0.55 -7.42 7.02
CA SER A 34 -0.72 -8.14 6.82
C SER A 34 -1.22 -8.00 5.37
N PRO A 35 -0.47 -8.55 4.39
CA PRO A 35 -0.75 -8.35 2.96
C PRO A 35 -2.11 -8.88 2.52
N GLU A 36 -2.62 -9.97 3.10
CA GLU A 36 -3.96 -10.50 2.79
C GLU A 36 -5.06 -9.50 3.18
N ILE A 37 -4.94 -8.85 4.33
CA ILE A 37 -5.92 -7.86 4.81
C ILE A 37 -5.84 -6.60 3.96
N PHE A 38 -4.64 -6.05 3.79
CA PHE A 38 -4.42 -4.82 3.05
C PHE A 38 -4.88 -4.98 1.59
N TRP A 39 -4.29 -5.92 0.85
CA TRP A 39 -4.63 -6.10 -0.56
C TRP A 39 -6.04 -6.67 -0.75
N GLY A 40 -6.58 -7.40 0.23
CA GLY A 40 -7.97 -7.85 0.23
C GLY A 40 -8.97 -6.69 0.24
N LYS A 41 -8.70 -5.65 1.04
CA LYS A 41 -9.48 -4.40 1.06
C LYS A 41 -9.27 -3.59 -0.22
N HIS A 42 -8.02 -3.42 -0.65
CA HIS A 42 -7.68 -2.59 -1.80
C HIS A 42 -8.12 -3.19 -3.15
N GLY A 43 -8.19 -4.52 -3.27
CA GLY A 43 -8.65 -5.21 -4.47
C GLY A 43 -10.16 -5.12 -4.73
N GLN A 44 -10.96 -4.74 -3.72
CA GLN A 44 -12.41 -4.49 -3.85
C GLN A 44 -12.75 -3.20 -4.60
N ARG A 45 -11.75 -2.40 -4.96
CA ARG A 45 -11.91 -1.18 -5.78
C ARG A 45 -12.16 -1.49 -7.26
N ILE A 46 -11.95 -2.74 -7.66
CA ILE A 46 -12.16 -3.23 -9.02
C ILE A 46 -13.48 -3.99 -9.04
N ASP A 47 -14.28 -3.79 -10.09
CA ASP A 47 -15.49 -4.58 -10.31
C ASP A 47 -15.13 -5.95 -10.87
N TRP A 48 -15.27 -6.97 -10.03
CA TRP A 48 -15.01 -8.36 -10.41
C TRP A 48 -16.29 -9.03 -10.89
N ILE A 49 -16.22 -9.71 -12.03
CA ILE A 49 -17.31 -10.59 -12.49
C ILE A 49 -17.53 -11.74 -11.48
N LYS A 50 -16.44 -12.26 -10.90
CA LYS A 50 -16.46 -13.22 -9.79
C LYS A 50 -15.48 -12.77 -8.70
N PRO A 51 -15.93 -12.59 -7.45
CA PRO A 51 -15.03 -12.23 -6.35
C PRO A 51 -13.93 -13.26 -6.14
N TYR A 52 -12.70 -12.79 -5.89
CA TYR A 52 -11.60 -13.65 -5.48
C TYR A 52 -11.76 -14.08 -4.03
N THR A 53 -11.18 -15.24 -3.68
CA THR A 53 -11.18 -15.77 -2.30
C THR A 53 -9.79 -15.86 -1.69
N LYS A 54 -8.74 -15.71 -2.50
CA LYS A 54 -7.33 -15.72 -2.06
C LYS A 54 -6.64 -14.47 -2.60
N VAL A 55 -5.96 -13.73 -1.73
CA VAL A 55 -5.31 -12.46 -2.10
C VAL A 55 -3.87 -12.68 -2.53
N LYS A 56 -3.07 -13.43 -1.76
CA LYS A 56 -1.64 -13.68 -2.06
C LYS A 56 -1.32 -15.17 -2.06
N ASN A 57 -0.55 -15.60 -3.06
CA ASN A 57 -0.02 -16.95 -3.15
C ASN A 57 1.35 -16.94 -3.86
N THR A 58 2.32 -16.24 -3.27
CA THR A 58 3.65 -16.03 -3.86
C THR A 58 4.72 -16.68 -3.01
N SER A 59 5.71 -17.33 -3.62
CA SER A 59 6.92 -17.76 -2.91
C SER A 59 8.15 -17.65 -3.82
N TYR A 60 9.25 -17.22 -3.21
CA TYR A 60 10.57 -17.11 -3.86
C TYR A 60 11.49 -18.29 -3.53
N LYS A 61 10.97 -19.36 -2.93
CA LYS A 61 11.77 -20.56 -2.66
C LYS A 61 12.15 -21.21 -3.99
N LYS A 62 13.41 -21.62 -4.12
CA LYS A 62 13.95 -22.28 -5.32
C LYS A 62 13.10 -23.46 -5.81
N ASN A 63 12.47 -24.19 -4.89
CA ASN A 63 11.68 -25.38 -5.19
C ASN A 63 10.16 -25.14 -5.09
N ASN A 64 9.71 -23.90 -5.21
CA ASN A 64 8.28 -23.58 -5.29
C ASN A 64 7.88 -23.46 -6.77
N ILE A 65 7.55 -24.61 -7.36
CA ILE A 65 6.93 -24.74 -8.69
C ILE A 65 5.42 -24.85 -8.49
#